data_AF-A0A932EWV8-F1
#
_entry.id   AF-A0A932EWV8-F1
#
_cell.length_a   1.000
_cell.length_b   1.000
_cell.length_c   1.000
_cell.angle_alpha   90.00
_cell.angle_beta   90.00
_cell.angle_gamma   90.00
#
_symmetry.space_group_name_H-M   'P 1'
#
loop_
_entity.id
_entity.type
_entity.pdbx_description
1 polymer ?
#
loop_
_entity_poly.entity_id
_entity_poly.type
_entity_poly.pdbx_seq_one_letter_code
_entity_poly.pdbx_strand_id
1 'polypeptide(L)'
;TFYLYFDGKDDLFVQLVVQHTEELRARLKAAYASPGPFTARMDRALAAYLDFVEENRAGFLYFRDGGTVDTTVGRLSTWATDQHTADLRPVLDEAMEAGEIRRCDPTLLAQATIGVVQHLAGFWVEHPEHCSRRTLHRFINETTMFGSAVRSPSPDRATRR
;
A
#
# COMPACT_ATOMS: atom_id res chain seq x y z
N THR A 1 -2.13 -21.89 -26.71
CA THR A 1 -2.82 -20.98 -27.64
C THR A 1 -3.79 -20.12 -26.84
N PHE A 2 -3.32 -19.02 -26.26
CA PHE A 2 -4.02 -18.18 -25.25
C PHE A 2 -4.82 -17.00 -25.84
N TYR A 3 -5.10 -17.01 -27.15
CA TYR A 3 -5.42 -15.80 -27.94
C TYR A 3 -6.88 -15.64 -28.41
N LEU A 4 -7.83 -16.44 -27.92
CA LEU A 4 -9.07 -16.67 -28.70
C LEU A 4 -10.40 -16.15 -28.12
N TYR A 5 -10.44 -15.31 -27.08
CA TYR A 5 -11.75 -14.96 -26.47
C TYR A 5 -12.04 -13.50 -26.09
N PHE A 6 -11.27 -12.49 -26.52
CA PHE A 6 -11.61 -11.10 -26.18
C PHE A 6 -11.19 -10.15 -27.30
N ASP A 7 -11.95 -9.07 -27.50
CA ASP A 7 -11.79 -8.07 -28.60
C ASP A 7 -10.46 -7.28 -28.55
N GLY A 8 -9.57 -7.61 -27.60
CA GLY A 8 -8.17 -7.19 -27.53
C GLY A 8 -7.49 -7.79 -26.30
N LYS A 9 -6.16 -7.89 -26.28
CA LYS A 9 -5.38 -8.37 -25.11
C LYS A 9 -5.53 -7.48 -23.87
N ASP A 10 -5.93 -6.24 -24.09
CA ASP A 10 -5.91 -5.20 -23.06
C ASP A 10 -7.08 -5.38 -22.07
N ASP A 11 -8.25 -5.86 -22.53
CA ASP A 11 -9.41 -6.10 -21.67
C ASP A 11 -9.20 -7.26 -20.70
N LEU A 12 -8.54 -8.34 -21.15
CA LEU A 12 -8.15 -9.45 -20.29
C LEU A 12 -7.18 -9.01 -19.21
N PHE A 13 -6.22 -8.17 -19.57
CA PHE A 13 -5.24 -7.64 -18.62
C PHE A 13 -5.91 -6.74 -17.59
N VAL A 14 -6.84 -5.86 -18.01
CA VAL A 14 -7.65 -5.03 -17.11
C VAL A 14 -8.43 -5.90 -16.12
N GLN A 15 -9.13 -6.94 -16.58
CA GLN A 15 -9.90 -7.83 -15.70
C GLN A 15 -9.01 -8.55 -14.69
N LEU A 16 -7.84 -9.03 -15.11
CA LEU A 16 -6.89 -9.68 -14.24
C LEU A 16 -6.38 -8.73 -13.14
N VAL A 17 -6.03 -7.49 -13.50
CA VAL A 17 -5.58 -6.46 -12.56
C VAL A 17 -6.69 -6.11 -11.57
N VAL A 18 -7.93 -5.95 -12.04
CA VAL A 18 -9.08 -5.67 -11.16
C VAL A 18 -9.29 -6.83 -10.18
N GLN A 19 -9.27 -8.08 -10.65
CA GLN A 19 -9.41 -9.25 -9.79
C GLN A 19 -8.31 -9.31 -8.72
N HIS A 20 -7.06 -9.13 -9.11
CA HIS A 20 -5.92 -9.12 -8.19
C HIS A 20 -5.98 -7.97 -7.19
N THR A 21 -6.46 -6.80 -7.63
CA THR A 21 -6.66 -5.64 -6.75
C THR A 21 -7.73 -5.97 -5.69
N GLU A 22 -8.87 -6.56 -6.07
CA GLU A 22 -9.92 -6.94 -5.13
C GLU A 22 -9.49 -8.06 -4.16
N GLU A 23 -8.72 -9.04 -4.66
CA GLU A 23 -8.13 -10.07 -3.80
C GLU A 23 -7.22 -9.46 -2.73
N LEU A 24 -6.30 -8.57 -3.14
CA LEU A 24 -5.41 -7.88 -2.23
C LEU A 24 -6.19 -6.98 -1.25
N ARG A 25 -7.19 -6.23 -1.73
CA ARG A 25 -8.08 -5.42 -0.88
C ARG A 25 -8.74 -6.27 0.20
N ALA A 26 -9.24 -7.47 -0.13
CA ALA A 26 -9.83 -8.37 0.85
C ALA A 26 -8.83 -8.80 1.94
N ARG A 27 -7.61 -9.18 1.55
CA ARG A 27 -6.53 -9.54 2.50
C ARG A 27 -6.15 -8.37 3.42
N LEU A 28 -6.00 -7.17 2.84
CA LEU A 28 -5.65 -5.96 3.59
C LEU A 28 -6.77 -5.55 4.56
N LYS A 29 -8.04 -5.56 4.13
CA LYS A 29 -9.18 -5.26 5.00
C LYS A 29 -9.27 -6.24 6.16
N ALA A 30 -9.00 -7.53 5.94
CA ALA A 30 -8.94 -8.50 7.03
C ALA A 30 -7.82 -8.18 8.04
N ALA A 31 -6.63 -7.79 7.55
CA ALA A 31 -5.55 -7.34 8.41
C ALA A 31 -5.91 -6.05 9.17
N TYR A 32 -6.57 -5.10 8.51
CA TYR A 32 -7.06 -3.88 9.15
C TYR A 32 -8.14 -4.15 10.20
N ALA A 33 -9.03 -5.12 10.01
CA ALA A 33 -10.09 -5.43 10.98
C ALA A 33 -9.61 -6.29 12.17
N SER A 34 -8.37 -6.77 12.13
CA SER A 34 -7.85 -7.70 13.15
C SER A 34 -7.58 -7.01 14.51
N PRO A 35 -7.73 -7.71 15.65
CA PRO A 35 -7.54 -7.11 16.97
C PRO A 35 -6.12 -6.61 17.25
N GLY A 36 -6.02 -5.61 18.11
CA GLY A 36 -4.75 -5.08 18.62
C GLY A 36 -4.46 -3.64 18.18
N PRO A 37 -3.29 -3.10 18.59
CA PRO A 37 -2.93 -1.73 18.27
C PRO A 37 -2.73 -1.54 16.76
N PHE A 38 -2.88 -0.29 16.30
CA PHE A 38 -2.66 0.14 14.93
C PHE A 38 -1.35 -0.40 14.34
N THR A 39 -0.26 -0.36 15.12
CA THR A 39 1.05 -0.87 14.69
C THR A 39 1.04 -2.35 14.33
N ALA A 40 0.36 -3.18 15.12
CA ALA A 40 0.23 -4.61 14.86
C ALA A 40 -0.72 -4.90 13.68
N ARG A 41 -1.76 -4.07 13.49
CA ARG A 41 -2.65 -4.14 12.32
C ARG A 41 -1.88 -3.84 11.03
N MET A 42 -1.04 -2.80 11.04
CA MET A 42 -0.18 -2.43 9.90
C MET A 42 0.90 -3.45 9.61
N ASP A 43 1.52 -4.02 10.65
CA ASP A 43 2.51 -5.09 10.50
C ASP A 43 1.94 -6.31 9.75
N ARG A 44 0.73 -6.74 10.13
CA ARG A 44 -0.01 -7.81 9.45
C ARG A 44 -0.41 -7.44 8.03
N ALA A 45 -0.85 -6.20 7.81
CA ALA A 45 -1.22 -5.73 6.48
C ALA A 45 0.00 -5.72 5.53
N LEU A 46 1.16 -5.28 6.02
CA LEU A 46 2.41 -5.32 5.26
C LEU A 46 2.83 -6.77 4.96
N ALA A 47 2.72 -7.67 5.93
CA ALA A 47 3.00 -9.09 5.69
C ALA A 47 2.08 -9.67 4.60
N ALA A 48 0.77 -9.42 4.68
CA ALA A 48 -0.21 -9.88 3.69
C ALA A 48 0.05 -9.29 2.30
N TYR A 49 0.47 -8.02 2.22
CA TYR A 49 0.87 -7.40 0.96
C TYR A 49 2.10 -8.08 0.36
N LEU A 50 3.14 -8.32 1.16
CA LEU A 50 4.36 -8.99 0.68
C LEU A 50 4.12 -10.45 0.29
N ASP A 51 3.22 -11.17 0.99
CA ASP A 51 2.76 -12.50 0.57
C ASP A 51 2.11 -12.46 -0.81
N PHE A 52 1.18 -11.52 -1.01
CA PHE A 52 0.52 -11.34 -2.29
C PHE A 52 1.52 -11.04 -3.42
N VAL A 53 2.50 -10.16 -3.18
CA VAL A 53 3.57 -9.85 -4.16
C VAL A 53 4.42 -11.08 -4.46
N GLU A 54 4.75 -11.89 -3.45
CA GLU A 54 5.55 -13.10 -3.61
C GLU A 54 4.81 -14.19 -4.41
N GLU A 55 3.51 -14.35 -4.17
CA GLU A 55 2.64 -15.26 -4.91
C GLU A 55 2.45 -14.83 -6.37
N ASN A 56 2.52 -13.52 -6.65
CA ASN A 56 2.18 -12.94 -7.95
C ASN A 56 3.35 -12.17 -8.61
N ARG A 57 4.62 -12.48 -8.31
CA ARG A 57 5.81 -11.67 -8.69
C ARG A 57 5.81 -11.17 -10.13
N ALA A 58 5.60 -12.07 -11.10
CA ALA A 58 5.64 -11.72 -12.52
C ALA A 58 4.47 -10.79 -12.91
N GLY A 59 3.26 -11.07 -12.42
CA GLY A 59 2.08 -10.23 -12.65
C GLY A 59 2.21 -8.87 -11.98
N PHE A 60 2.80 -8.82 -10.79
CA PHE A 60 3.07 -7.60 -10.05
C PHE A 60 4.03 -6.66 -10.82
N LEU A 61 5.17 -7.18 -11.32
CA LEU A 61 6.09 -6.38 -12.12
C LEU A 61 5.45 -5.90 -13.43
N TYR A 62 4.75 -6.81 -14.13
CA TYR A 62 4.06 -6.46 -15.37
C TYR A 62 3.00 -5.37 -15.14
N PHE A 63 2.24 -5.45 -14.04
CA PHE A 63 1.31 -4.40 -13.64
C PHE A 63 1.99 -3.08 -13.28
N ARG A 64 3.10 -3.12 -12.54
CA ARG A 64 3.86 -1.92 -12.17
C ARG A 64 4.38 -1.20 -13.42
N ASP A 65 4.91 -1.94 -14.38
CA ASP A 65 5.55 -1.37 -15.57
C ASP A 65 4.51 -1.00 -16.65
N GLY A 66 3.50 -1.86 -16.85
CA GLY A 66 2.45 -1.71 -17.87
C GLY A 66 1.22 -0.91 -17.42
N GLY A 67 1.02 -0.72 -16.12
CA GLY A 67 -0.14 0.01 -15.56
C GLY A 67 -0.11 1.52 -15.79
N THR A 68 0.91 2.03 -16.49
CA THR A 68 1.04 3.42 -16.94
C THR A 68 0.24 3.71 -18.21
N VAL A 69 -0.26 2.67 -18.88
CA VAL A 69 -1.13 2.77 -20.06
C VAL A 69 -2.56 3.14 -19.64
N ASP A 70 -3.19 4.04 -20.41
CA ASP A 70 -4.60 4.40 -20.21
C ASP A 70 -5.52 3.23 -20.61
N THR A 71 -6.46 2.89 -19.74
CA THR A 71 -7.43 1.81 -19.93
C THR A 71 -8.86 2.31 -19.77
N THR A 72 -9.85 1.43 -19.87
CA THR A 72 -11.28 1.74 -19.67
C THR A 72 -11.60 2.32 -18.29
N VAL A 73 -10.74 2.09 -17.29
CA VAL A 73 -10.87 2.64 -15.93
C VAL A 73 -9.88 3.79 -15.64
N GLY A 74 -9.21 4.32 -16.67
CA GLY A 74 -8.07 5.23 -16.55
C GLY A 74 -6.74 4.48 -16.46
N ARG A 75 -5.68 5.12 -15.95
CA ARG A 75 -4.40 4.42 -15.70
C ARG A 75 -4.59 3.41 -14.58
N LEU A 76 -4.40 2.13 -14.89
CA LEU A 76 -4.65 1.04 -13.94
C LEU A 76 -3.80 1.17 -12.67
N SER A 77 -2.56 1.66 -12.79
CA SER A 77 -1.68 1.94 -11.65
C SER A 77 -2.28 2.96 -10.69
N THR A 78 -2.76 4.09 -11.22
CA THR A 78 -3.43 5.13 -10.43
C THR A 78 -4.71 4.61 -9.81
N TRP A 79 -5.56 3.92 -10.58
CA TRP A 79 -6.80 3.35 -10.09
C TRP A 79 -6.58 2.39 -8.91
N ALA A 80 -5.63 1.46 -9.01
CA ALA A 80 -5.33 0.51 -7.93
C ALA A 80 -4.74 1.20 -6.69
N THR A 81 -3.87 2.19 -6.88
CA THR A 81 -3.34 2.99 -5.76
C THR A 81 -4.44 3.78 -5.05
N ASP A 82 -5.39 4.34 -5.80
CA ASP A 82 -6.54 5.05 -5.23
C ASP A 82 -7.45 4.10 -4.45
N GLN A 83 -7.66 2.88 -4.98
CA GLN A 83 -8.39 1.82 -4.30
C GLN A 83 -7.79 1.50 -2.92
N HIS A 84 -6.47 1.25 -2.85
CA HIS A 84 -5.80 0.93 -1.59
C HIS A 84 -5.73 2.12 -0.64
N THR A 85 -5.54 3.34 -1.17
CA THR A 85 -5.55 4.57 -0.37
C THR A 85 -6.91 4.79 0.29
N ALA A 86 -8.00 4.59 -0.47
CA ALA A 86 -9.36 4.74 0.04
C ALA A 86 -9.67 3.74 1.17
N ASP A 87 -9.13 2.52 1.10
CA ASP A 87 -9.30 1.50 2.13
C ASP A 87 -8.47 1.77 3.39
N LEU A 88 -7.27 2.34 3.25
CA LEU A 88 -6.38 2.64 4.38
C LEU A 88 -6.81 3.89 5.14
N ARG A 89 -7.36 4.91 4.46
CA ARG A 89 -7.78 6.18 5.06
C ARG A 89 -8.62 6.03 6.35
N PRO A 90 -9.74 5.28 6.38
CA PRO A 90 -10.54 5.16 7.60
C PRO A 90 -9.79 4.50 8.77
N VAL A 91 -8.81 3.64 8.49
CA VAL A 91 -7.98 3.00 9.52
C VAL A 91 -7.02 4.01 10.15
N LEU A 92 -6.50 4.93 9.33
CA LEU A 92 -5.66 6.03 9.80
C LEU A 92 -6.49 7.02 10.63
N ASP A 93 -7.69 7.37 10.17
CA ASP A 93 -8.61 8.24 10.90
C ASP A 93 -8.92 7.67 12.30
N GLU A 94 -9.30 6.39 12.38
CA GLU A 94 -9.54 5.68 13.64
C GLU A 94 -8.33 5.75 14.58
N ALA A 95 -7.12 5.46 14.07
CA ALA A 95 -5.90 5.48 14.86
C ALA A 95 -5.51 6.90 15.33
N MET A 96 -5.80 7.92 14.52
CA MET A 96 -5.62 9.33 14.89
C MET A 96 -6.61 9.78 15.97
N GLU A 97 -7.86 9.30 15.91
CA GLU A 97 -8.89 9.56 16.92
C GLU A 97 -8.56 8.89 18.25
N ALA A 98 -8.11 7.64 18.21
CA ALA A 98 -7.64 6.88 19.37
C ALA A 98 -6.32 7.39 19.95
N GLY A 99 -5.61 8.27 19.22
CA GLY A 99 -4.32 8.85 19.64
C GLY A 99 -3.14 7.88 19.52
N GLU A 100 -3.29 6.80 18.77
CA GLU A 100 -2.22 5.83 18.48
C GLU A 100 -1.18 6.40 17.50
N ILE A 101 -1.60 7.33 16.64
CA ILE A 101 -0.73 8.08 15.72
C ILE A 101 -1.02 9.57 15.77
N ARG A 102 -0.05 10.40 15.34
CA ARG A 102 -0.24 11.84 15.22
C ARG A 102 -1.32 12.19 14.19
N ARG A 103 -2.13 13.20 14.51
CA ARG A 103 -3.08 13.81 13.56
C ARG A 103 -2.35 14.52 12.42
N CYS A 104 -2.70 14.16 11.20
CA CYS A 104 -2.32 14.83 9.96
C CYS A 104 -3.39 14.60 8.90
N ASP A 105 -3.14 15.01 7.65
CA ASP A 105 -4.04 14.68 6.56
C ASP A 105 -4.00 13.15 6.29
N PRO A 106 -5.11 12.42 6.50
CA PRO A 106 -5.15 10.97 6.38
C PRO A 106 -5.02 10.50 4.93
N THR A 107 -5.42 11.34 3.96
CA THR A 107 -5.30 11.03 2.53
C THR A 107 -3.83 11.10 2.10
N LEU A 108 -3.11 12.16 2.51
CA LEU A 108 -1.69 12.29 2.22
C LEU A 108 -0.86 11.21 2.91
N LEU A 109 -1.20 10.85 4.15
CA LEU A 109 -0.52 9.77 4.86
C LEU A 109 -0.78 8.41 4.19
N ALA A 110 -2.01 8.13 3.75
CA ALA A 110 -2.33 6.91 3.02
C ALA A 110 -1.56 6.84 1.69
N GLN A 111 -1.57 7.90 0.88
CA GLN A 111 -0.82 7.98 -0.39
C GLN A 111 0.68 7.74 -0.17
N ALA A 112 1.28 8.40 0.82
CA ALA A 112 2.70 8.21 1.14
C ALA A 112 3.00 6.77 1.56
N THR A 113 2.14 6.18 2.40
CA THR A 113 2.32 4.80 2.88
C THR A 113 2.23 3.80 1.73
N ILE A 114 1.17 3.89 0.92
CA ILE A 114 0.97 2.99 -0.22
C ILE A 114 2.10 3.15 -1.24
N GLY A 115 2.51 4.39 -1.55
CA GLY A 115 3.61 4.65 -2.48
C GLY A 115 4.94 4.04 -2.05
N VAL A 116 5.32 4.20 -0.77
CA VAL A 116 6.55 3.60 -0.21
C VAL A 116 6.49 2.07 -0.29
N VAL A 117 5.38 1.47 0.13
CA VAL A 117 5.20 0.01 0.13
C VAL A 117 5.27 -0.56 -1.28
N GLN A 118 4.53 0.03 -2.24
CA GLN A 118 4.50 -0.42 -3.62
C GLN A 118 5.88 -0.31 -4.29
N HIS A 119 6.54 0.85 -4.12
CA HIS A 119 7.85 1.09 -4.71
C HIS A 119 8.89 0.10 -4.20
N LEU A 120 9.01 -0.05 -2.87
CA LEU A 120 10.04 -0.90 -2.28
C LEU A 120 9.76 -2.39 -2.50
N ALA A 121 8.50 -2.80 -2.62
CA ALA A 121 8.17 -4.17 -3.03
C ALA A 121 8.60 -4.45 -4.48
N GLY A 122 8.42 -3.50 -5.39
CA GLY A 122 8.97 -3.58 -6.75
C GLY A 122 10.48 -3.76 -6.74
N PHE A 123 11.18 -2.90 -6.00
CA PHE A 123 12.63 -2.99 -5.83
C PHE A 123 13.07 -4.36 -5.29
N TRP A 124 12.37 -4.87 -4.27
CA TRP A 124 12.65 -6.19 -3.69
C TRP A 124 12.46 -7.33 -4.70
N VAL A 125 11.43 -7.26 -5.54
CA VAL A 125 11.16 -8.30 -6.52
C VAL A 125 12.25 -8.36 -7.58
N GLU A 126 12.75 -7.20 -8.02
CA GLU A 126 13.79 -7.06 -9.04
C GLU A 126 15.21 -7.31 -8.53
N HIS A 127 15.47 -6.98 -7.26
CA HIS A 127 16.80 -7.01 -6.65
C HIS A 127 16.86 -7.91 -5.40
N PRO A 128 16.52 -9.21 -5.51
CA PRO A 128 16.49 -10.12 -4.36
C PRO A 128 17.87 -10.29 -3.68
N GLU A 129 18.97 -10.04 -4.39
CA GLU A 129 20.35 -10.04 -3.88
C GLU A 129 20.64 -8.86 -2.92
N HIS A 130 19.91 -7.75 -3.05
CA HIS A 130 20.12 -6.55 -2.27
C HIS A 130 19.14 -6.41 -1.11
N CYS A 131 17.98 -7.06 -1.20
CA CYS A 131 16.93 -6.94 -0.19
C CYS A 131 16.28 -8.29 0.11
N SER A 132 16.37 -8.74 1.37
CA SER A 132 15.55 -9.87 1.83
C SER A 132 14.17 -9.38 2.24
N ARG A 133 13.15 -10.22 2.10
CA ARG A 133 11.78 -9.92 2.57
C ARG A 133 11.74 -9.41 4.02
N ARG A 134 12.51 -10.06 4.91
CA ARG A 134 12.61 -9.68 6.32
C ARG A 134 13.24 -8.29 6.51
N THR A 135 14.27 -7.96 5.72
CA THR A 135 14.91 -6.64 5.75
C THR A 135 13.94 -5.57 5.27
N LEU A 136 13.24 -5.82 4.16
CA LEU A 136 12.23 -4.93 3.60
C LEU A 136 11.11 -4.64 4.61
N HIS A 137 10.51 -5.69 5.15
CA HIS A 137 9.40 -5.61 6.10
C HIS A 137 9.77 -4.77 7.32
N ARG A 138 10.94 -5.03 7.91
CA ARG A 138 11.47 -4.21 9.01
C ARG A 138 11.65 -2.75 8.62
N PHE A 139 12.27 -2.48 7.46
CA PHE A 139 12.58 -1.13 7.03
C PHE A 139 11.31 -0.29 6.79
N ILE A 140 10.30 -0.86 6.15
CA ILE A 140 9.00 -0.19 5.93
C ILE A 140 8.32 0.11 7.26
N ASN A 141 8.29 -0.86 8.19
CA ASN A 141 7.68 -0.66 9.49
C ASN A 141 8.37 0.48 10.26
N GLU A 142 9.70 0.48 10.33
CA GLU A 142 10.45 1.56 10.99
C GLU A 142 10.15 2.92 10.35
N THR A 143 10.28 3.02 9.02
CA THR A 143 10.13 4.29 8.29
C THR A 143 8.71 4.86 8.40
N THR A 144 7.68 4.02 8.25
CA THR A 144 6.28 4.44 8.30
C THR A 144 5.87 4.85 9.72
N MET A 145 6.43 4.19 10.75
CA MET A 145 6.16 4.51 12.15
C MET A 145 6.91 5.75 12.64
N PHE A 146 8.09 6.07 12.11
CA PHE A 146 8.80 7.30 12.48
C PHE A 146 8.04 8.57 12.07
N GLY A 147 7.37 8.58 10.91
CA GLY A 147 6.58 9.73 10.44
C GLY A 147 5.31 10.01 11.25
N SER A 148 4.76 8.98 11.90
CA SER A 148 3.52 9.02 12.68
C SER A 148 3.75 9.26 14.18
N ALA A 149 4.95 8.98 14.71
CA ALA A 149 5.29 9.13 16.13
C ALA A 149 5.86 10.50 16.55
N VAL A 150 6.42 11.31 15.64
CA VAL A 150 7.03 12.60 16.02
C VAL A 150 5.94 13.64 16.32
N ARG A 151 5.64 13.86 17.61
CA ARG A 151 4.96 15.07 18.07
C ARG A 151 5.85 16.27 17.75
N SER A 152 5.41 17.17 16.87
CA SER A 152 6.01 18.51 16.81
C SER A 152 5.76 19.19 18.16
N PRO A 153 6.76 19.83 18.79
CA PRO A 153 6.53 20.64 19.97
C PRO A 153 5.58 21.78 19.60
N SER A 154 4.51 21.96 20.39
CA SER A 154 3.56 23.06 20.20
C SER A 154 4.31 24.40 20.18
N PRO A 155 4.06 25.30 19.21
CA PRO A 155 4.71 26.61 19.15
C PRO A 155 4.34 27.56 20.30
N ASP A 156 3.42 27.17 21.19
CA ASP A 156 2.77 28.08 22.14
C ASP A 156 3.46 28.22 23.52
N ARG A 157 4.80 28.14 23.55
CA ARG A 157 5.58 28.44 24.78
C ARG A 157 6.74 29.42 24.59
N ALA A 158 6.79 30.12 23.47
CA ALA A 158 7.85 31.09 23.17
C ALA A 158 7.35 32.55 23.14
N THR A 159 6.44 32.94 24.04
CA THR A 159 6.11 34.37 24.24
C THR A 159 5.59 34.62 25.66
N ARG A 160 6.45 34.40 26.65
CA ARG A 160 6.40 35.10 27.94
C ARG A 160 7.82 35.46 28.37
N ARG A 161 8.30 36.61 27.91
CA ARG A 161 9.26 37.45 28.61
C ARG A 161 8.98 38.90 28.24
#